data_AF-A0A1V5IH37-F1
#
_entry.id   AF-A0A1V5IH37-F1
#
_cell.length_a   1.000
_cell.length_b   1.000
_cell.length_c   1.000
_cell.angle_alpha   90.00
_cell.angle_beta   90.00
_cell.angle_gamma   90.00
#
_symmetry.space_group_name_H-M   'P 1'
#
loop_
_entity.id
_entity.type
_entity.pdbx_description
1 polymer ?
#
loop_
_entity_poly.entity_id
_entity_poly.type
_entity_poly.pdbx_seq_one_letter_code
_entity_poly.pdbx_strand_id
1 'polypeptide(L)'
;MDDIREDDHILDIGANIGAFCIRAAKKSSHVSAVEPFTTDILNTNITLNEVTIKVFRGALGDGVPTRIGWDGISSMVSTYRLHDLIQMAGRCDFLKCDCEGAEWQIRPVDLKGIRRIEMELHQPPIGGPINTELLRYISEKYAFSIDRVPVHGPLGLFGILHAWKQ
;
A
#
# COMPACT_ATOMS: atom_id res chain seq x y z
N MET A 1 2.02 -5.02 12.86
CA MET A 1 3.50 -4.98 12.78
C MET A 1 4.18 -6.16 13.45
N ASP A 2 3.52 -6.88 14.36
CA ASP A 2 4.17 -7.97 15.10
C ASP A 2 4.41 -9.25 14.27
N ASP A 3 3.64 -9.46 13.20
CA ASP A 3 3.80 -10.59 12.26
C ASP A 3 4.69 -10.28 11.03
N ILE A 4 5.52 -9.24 11.08
CA ILE A 4 6.56 -9.06 10.05
C ILE A 4 7.70 -10.06 10.33
N ARG A 5 8.05 -10.86 9.33
CA ARG A 5 9.15 -11.82 9.36
C ARG A 5 10.41 -11.20 8.77
N GLU A 6 11.57 -11.69 9.19
CA GLU A 6 12.88 -11.18 8.76
C GLU A 6 13.12 -11.33 7.25
N ASP A 7 12.55 -12.38 6.65
CA ASP A 7 12.65 -12.73 5.24
C ASP A 7 11.50 -12.18 4.38
N ASP A 8 10.56 -11.42 4.97
CA ASP A 8 9.47 -10.83 4.19
C ASP A 8 9.99 -9.81 3.19
N HIS A 9 9.57 -9.93 1.94
CA HIS A 9 9.63 -8.81 1.00
C HIS A 9 8.40 -7.92 1.20
N ILE A 10 8.63 -6.72 1.72
CA ILE A 10 7.59 -5.77 2.10
C ILE A 10 7.46 -4.71 1.01
N LEU A 11 6.23 -4.52 0.53
CA LEU A 11 5.86 -3.44 -0.38
C LEU A 11 4.89 -2.49 0.33
N ASP A 12 5.31 -1.25 0.54
CA ASP A 12 4.53 -0.18 1.16
C ASP A 12 4.05 0.82 0.09
N ILE A 13 2.76 0.78 -0.25
CA ILE A 13 2.13 1.64 -1.25
C ILE A 13 1.46 2.82 -0.55
N GLY A 14 1.82 4.03 -0.98
CA GLY A 14 1.45 5.28 -0.31
C GLY A 14 2.26 5.49 0.97
N ALA A 15 3.57 5.30 0.85
CA ALA A 15 4.47 5.31 1.99
C ALA A 15 4.55 6.68 2.71
N ASN A 16 4.10 7.76 2.06
CA ASN A 16 4.13 9.12 2.58
C ASN A 16 5.55 9.44 3.11
N ILE A 17 5.66 9.98 4.32
CA ILE A 17 6.93 10.28 5.01
C ILE A 17 7.56 9.06 5.69
N GLY A 18 7.05 7.84 5.49
CA GLY A 18 7.68 6.58 5.90
C GLY A 18 7.23 6.01 7.25
N ALA A 19 6.05 6.39 7.74
CA ALA A 19 5.56 5.93 9.05
C ALA A 19 5.54 4.39 9.19
N PHE A 20 5.16 3.67 8.13
CA PHE A 20 5.18 2.21 8.12
C PHE A 20 6.53 1.64 7.71
N CYS A 21 7.01 1.95 6.49
CA CYS A 21 8.20 1.31 5.92
C CYS A 21 9.46 1.46 6.77
N ILE A 22 9.66 2.58 7.48
CA ILE A 22 10.83 2.78 8.35
C ILE A 22 10.81 1.81 9.54
N ARG A 23 9.63 1.56 10.13
CA ARG A 23 9.49 0.58 11.22
C ARG A 23 9.61 -0.84 10.69
N ALA A 24 9.07 -1.10 9.50
CA ALA A 24 9.18 -2.40 8.84
C ALA A 24 10.64 -2.75 8.51
N ALA A 25 11.45 -1.77 8.10
CA ALA A 25 12.86 -1.95 7.76
C ALA A 25 13.76 -2.25 8.97
N LYS A 26 13.24 -2.10 10.20
CA LYS A 26 13.91 -2.58 11.43
C LYS A 26 13.66 -4.06 11.71
N LYS A 27 12.72 -4.68 10.98
CA LYS A 27 12.31 -6.09 11.14
C LYS A 27 12.68 -6.94 9.94
N SER A 28 12.64 -6.39 8.72
CA SER A 28 13.05 -7.07 7.48
C SER A 28 14.06 -6.22 6.73
N SER A 29 15.01 -6.88 6.05
CA SER A 29 15.99 -6.23 5.17
C SER A 29 15.47 -5.97 3.75
N HIS A 30 14.23 -6.36 3.44
CA HIS A 30 13.66 -6.32 2.09
C HIS A 30 12.42 -5.41 2.02
N VAL A 31 12.62 -4.09 2.15
CA VAL A 31 11.52 -3.11 2.12
C VAL A 31 11.60 -2.25 0.88
N SER A 32 10.48 -2.16 0.16
CA SER A 32 10.23 -1.24 -0.95
C SER A 32 9.07 -0.32 -0.61
N ALA A 33 9.19 0.96 -0.97
CA ALA A 33 8.20 1.99 -0.72
C ALA A 33 7.81 2.70 -2.03
N VAL A 34 6.53 2.95 -2.23
CA VAL A 34 5.98 3.66 -3.39
C VAL A 34 5.28 4.91 -2.89
N GLU A 35 5.72 6.08 -3.36
CA GLU A 35 5.20 7.37 -2.91
C GLU A 35 5.22 8.41 -4.05
N PRO A 36 4.10 9.10 -4.33
CA PRO A 36 4.06 10.04 -5.45
C PRO A 36 4.61 11.44 -5.14
N PHE A 37 4.40 11.98 -3.94
CA PHE A 37 4.63 13.40 -3.65
C PHE A 37 5.80 13.64 -2.71
N THR A 38 5.92 12.85 -1.66
CA THR A 38 6.79 13.13 -0.51
C THR A 38 8.10 12.34 -0.50
N THR A 39 8.54 11.80 -1.65
CA THR A 39 9.74 10.95 -1.72
C THR A 39 11.00 11.62 -1.17
N ASP A 40 11.11 12.94 -1.28
CA ASP A 40 12.30 13.66 -0.80
C ASP A 40 12.34 13.66 0.74
N ILE A 41 11.19 13.89 1.39
CA ILE A 41 11.03 13.80 2.85
C ILE A 41 11.20 12.35 3.31
N LEU A 42 10.61 11.39 2.58
CA LEU A 42 10.77 9.97 2.85
C LEU A 42 12.26 9.57 2.85
N ASN A 43 13.03 9.96 1.83
CA ASN A 43 14.46 9.67 1.75
C ASN A 43 15.26 10.32 2.90
N THR A 44 14.91 11.56 3.30
CA THR A 44 15.49 12.17 4.50
C THR A 44 15.20 11.34 5.75
N ASN A 45 13.96 10.91 5.94
CA ASN A 45 13.57 10.11 7.11
C ASN A 45 14.21 8.72 7.13
N ILE A 46 14.37 8.09 5.96
CA ILE A 46 15.11 6.83 5.79
C ILE A 46 16.56 7.00 6.29
N THR A 47 17.22 8.06 5.82
CA THR A 47 18.61 8.38 6.20
C THR A 47 18.73 8.61 7.71
N LEU A 48 17.83 9.41 8.29
CA LEU A 48 17.81 9.71 9.73
C LEU A 48 17.55 8.49 10.62
N ASN A 49 16.93 7.45 10.08
CA ASN A 49 16.65 6.21 10.82
C ASN A 49 17.67 5.10 10.56
N GLU A 50 18.69 5.36 9.74
CA GLU A 50 19.76 4.40 9.43
C GLU A 50 19.22 3.05 8.88
N VAL A 51 18.14 3.10 8.09
CA VAL A 51 17.52 1.93 7.46
C VAL A 51 17.70 1.96 5.95
N THR A 52 17.60 0.79 5.31
CA THR A 52 17.66 0.67 3.84
C THR A 52 16.28 0.35 3.30
N ILE A 53 15.76 1.21 2.42
CA ILE A 53 14.46 1.04 1.76
C ILE A 53 14.60 1.43 0.30
N LYS A 54 14.06 0.60 -0.60
CA LYS A 54 14.01 0.92 -2.04
C LYS A 54 12.81 1.81 -2.33
N VAL A 55 13.05 3.08 -2.68
CA VAL A 55 11.98 4.06 -2.92
C VAL A 55 11.68 4.18 -4.42
N PHE A 56 10.39 4.12 -4.77
CA PHE A 56 9.87 4.34 -6.10
C PHE A 56 8.94 5.57 -6.09
N ARG A 57 9.22 6.54 -6.97
CA ARG A 57 8.31 7.67 -7.19
C ARG A 57 7.17 7.22 -8.11
N GLY A 58 5.95 7.19 -7.60
CA GLY A 58 4.78 6.75 -8.35
C GLY A 58 3.57 6.46 -7.46
N ALA A 59 2.49 6.02 -8.07
CA ALA A 59 1.28 5.59 -7.38
C ALA A 59 0.78 4.25 -7.91
N LEU A 60 -0.07 3.57 -7.12
CA LEU A 60 -0.85 2.43 -7.61
C LEU A 60 -1.89 2.93 -8.61
N GLY A 61 -2.08 2.20 -9.71
CA GLY A 61 -3.17 2.42 -10.64
C GLY A 61 -3.18 1.45 -11.82
N ASP A 62 -3.64 1.92 -12.98
CA ASP A 62 -3.85 1.09 -14.17
C ASP A 62 -2.67 1.06 -15.16
N GLY A 63 -1.63 1.84 -14.88
CA GLY A 63 -0.45 2.02 -15.73
C GLY A 63 -0.47 3.31 -16.55
N VAL A 64 -1.54 4.11 -16.46
CA VAL A 64 -1.67 5.38 -17.17
C VAL A 64 -1.33 6.54 -16.24
N PRO A 65 -0.42 7.45 -16.63
CA PRO A 65 -0.15 8.65 -15.86
C PRO A 65 -1.43 9.44 -15.59
N THR A 66 -1.69 9.73 -14.33
CA THR A 66 -2.95 10.31 -13.88
C THR A 66 -2.68 11.54 -13.02
N ARG A 67 -3.58 12.54 -13.09
CA ARG A 67 -3.54 13.67 -12.17
C ARG A 67 -4.04 13.21 -10.81
N ILE A 68 -3.13 13.14 -9.84
CA ILE A 68 -3.44 12.78 -8.46
C ILE A 68 -3.36 14.05 -7.61
N GLY A 69 -4.24 14.18 -6.62
CA GLY A 69 -4.23 15.26 -5.64
C GLY A 69 -4.02 14.71 -4.23
N TRP A 70 -3.17 15.36 -3.45
CA TRP A 70 -2.94 15.06 -2.04
C TRP A 70 -2.54 16.34 -1.30
N ASP A 71 -3.14 16.59 -0.14
CA ASP A 71 -2.89 17.77 0.72
C ASP A 71 -2.89 19.12 -0.04
N GLY A 72 -3.88 19.32 -0.91
CA GLY A 72 -4.02 20.54 -1.72
C GLY A 72 -3.04 20.68 -2.88
N ILE A 73 -2.10 19.74 -3.05
CA ILE A 73 -1.17 19.67 -4.18
C ILE A 73 -1.75 18.73 -5.23
N SER A 74 -1.60 19.05 -6.52
CA SER A 74 -1.90 18.11 -7.60
C SER A 74 -0.79 18.06 -8.63
N SER A 75 -0.48 16.87 -9.12
CA SER A 75 0.52 16.66 -10.17
C SER A 75 0.14 15.49 -11.07
N MET A 76 0.73 15.46 -12.26
CA MET A 76 0.71 14.26 -13.11
C MET A 76 1.71 13.26 -12.54
N VAL A 77 1.22 12.08 -12.17
CA VAL A 77 1.99 11.03 -11.53
C VAL A 77 1.92 9.77 -12.38
N SER A 78 3.07 9.11 -12.59
CA SER A 78 3.10 7.76 -13.18
C SER A 78 2.41 6.78 -12.24
N THR A 79 1.40 6.08 -12.77
CA THR A 79 0.75 4.99 -12.04
C THR A 79 1.26 3.64 -12.52
N TYR A 80 1.19 2.64 -11.65
CA TYR A 80 1.66 1.28 -11.91
C TYR A 80 0.63 0.28 -11.42
N ARG A 81 0.45 -0.83 -12.14
CA ARG A 81 -0.34 -1.93 -11.60
C ARG A 81 0.41 -2.57 -10.45
N LEU A 82 -0.31 -3.22 -9.54
CA LEU A 82 0.33 -3.94 -8.42
C LEU A 82 1.36 -4.96 -8.93
N HIS A 83 1.05 -5.67 -10.02
CA HIS A 83 1.99 -6.55 -10.71
C HIS A 83 3.33 -5.89 -11.04
N ASP A 84 3.30 -4.69 -11.62
CA ASP A 84 4.50 -3.97 -12.05
C ASP A 84 5.32 -3.52 -10.83
N LEU A 85 4.64 -3.04 -9.79
CA LEU A 85 5.29 -2.66 -8.52
C LEU A 85 5.96 -3.86 -7.84
N ILE A 86 5.31 -5.02 -7.84
CA ILE A 86 5.90 -6.28 -7.32
C ILE A 86 7.14 -6.66 -8.13
N GLN A 87 7.10 -6.55 -9.46
CA GLN A 87 8.28 -6.82 -10.30
C GLN A 87 9.42 -5.84 -10.03
N MET A 88 9.11 -4.55 -9.90
CA MET A 88 10.10 -3.52 -9.58
C MET A 88 10.73 -3.75 -8.20
N ALA A 89 9.94 -4.18 -7.20
CA ALA A 89 10.41 -4.58 -5.87
C ALA A 89 11.14 -5.94 -5.87
N GLY A 90 10.93 -6.76 -6.90
CA GLY A 90 11.47 -8.10 -7.07
C GLY A 90 10.59 -9.21 -6.49
N ARG A 91 9.87 -8.94 -5.39
CA ARG A 91 8.92 -9.85 -4.75
C ARG A 91 8.03 -9.06 -3.77
N CYS A 92 6.90 -9.65 -3.37
CA CYS A 92 6.07 -9.15 -2.27
C CYS A 92 5.45 -10.33 -1.50
N ASP A 93 5.74 -10.39 -0.20
CA ASP A 93 5.14 -11.32 0.76
C ASP A 93 4.20 -10.57 1.72
N PHE A 94 4.53 -9.32 2.03
CA PHE A 94 3.76 -8.42 2.87
C PHE A 94 3.42 -7.15 2.09
N LEU A 95 2.13 -6.92 1.84
CA LEU A 95 1.63 -5.70 1.22
C LEU A 95 1.04 -4.76 2.28
N LYS A 96 1.56 -3.54 2.40
CA LYS A 96 0.84 -2.41 2.99
C LYS A 96 0.32 -1.53 1.86
N CYS A 97 -0.96 -1.17 1.92
CA CYS A 97 -1.58 -0.31 0.93
C CYS A 97 -2.45 0.74 1.60
N ASP A 98 -2.14 2.00 1.38
CA ASP A 98 -2.97 3.16 1.74
C ASP A 98 -2.71 4.22 0.69
N CYS A 99 -3.60 4.27 -0.29
CA CYS A 99 -3.39 5.02 -1.52
C CYS A 99 -4.66 5.79 -1.92
N GLU A 100 -5.43 6.20 -0.91
CA GLU A 100 -6.52 7.17 -1.03
C GLU A 100 -7.56 6.76 -2.07
N GLY A 101 -7.87 5.46 -2.16
CA GLY A 101 -8.89 4.92 -3.05
C GLY A 101 -8.39 4.11 -4.24
N ALA A 102 -7.09 4.14 -4.55
CA ALA A 102 -6.53 3.30 -5.60
C ALA A 102 -6.44 1.82 -5.21
N GLU A 103 -6.78 1.45 -3.96
CA GLU A 103 -6.81 0.05 -3.49
C GLU A 103 -7.72 -0.82 -4.36
N TRP A 104 -8.81 -0.23 -4.86
CA TRP A 104 -9.77 -0.91 -5.72
C TRP A 104 -9.22 -1.24 -7.12
N GLN A 105 -8.10 -0.65 -7.52
CA GLN A 105 -7.41 -0.98 -8.78
C GLN A 105 -6.55 -2.24 -8.66
N ILE A 106 -6.38 -2.80 -7.45
CA ILE A 106 -5.72 -4.10 -7.26
C ILE A 106 -6.55 -5.19 -7.94
N ARG A 107 -5.90 -5.93 -8.84
CA ARG A 107 -6.51 -7.11 -9.45
C ARG A 107 -6.30 -8.33 -8.55
N PRO A 108 -7.32 -9.18 -8.34
CA PRO A 108 -7.20 -10.38 -7.51
C PRO A 108 -5.98 -11.26 -7.80
N VAL A 109 -5.64 -11.43 -9.08
CA VAL A 109 -4.50 -12.26 -9.50
C VAL A 109 -3.15 -11.72 -9.02
N ASP A 110 -3.02 -10.40 -8.84
CA ASP A 110 -1.78 -9.76 -8.41
C ASP A 110 -1.50 -10.00 -6.91
N LEU A 111 -2.50 -10.45 -6.13
CA LEU A 111 -2.34 -10.87 -4.73
C LEU A 111 -1.77 -12.29 -4.57
N LYS A 112 -1.61 -13.04 -5.67
CA LYS A 112 -1.05 -14.40 -5.61
C LYS A 112 0.38 -14.35 -5.05
N GLY A 113 0.67 -15.20 -4.07
CA GLY A 113 1.97 -15.26 -3.39
C GLY A 113 2.09 -14.35 -2.16
N ILE A 114 1.31 -13.27 -2.07
CA ILE A 114 1.32 -12.38 -0.91
C ILE A 114 0.69 -13.12 0.29
N ARG A 115 1.41 -13.19 1.42
CA ARG A 115 0.95 -13.90 2.63
C ARG A 115 0.24 -12.98 3.63
N ARG A 116 0.57 -11.68 3.63
CA ARG A 116 0.02 -10.69 4.56
C ARG A 116 -0.37 -9.43 3.82
N ILE A 117 -1.56 -8.91 4.10
CA ILE A 117 -2.07 -7.67 3.55
C ILE A 117 -2.56 -6.81 4.71
N GLU A 118 -2.09 -5.57 4.74
CA GLU A 118 -2.58 -4.48 5.55
C GLU A 118 -3.09 -3.41 4.60
N MET A 119 -4.37 -3.07 4.63
CA MET A 119 -4.93 -2.16 3.62
C MET A 119 -5.99 -1.24 4.19
N GLU A 120 -5.88 0.06 3.89
CA GLU A 120 -6.92 1.01 4.21
C GLU A 120 -8.00 0.97 3.12
N LEU A 121 -9.23 0.67 3.51
CA LEU A 121 -10.35 0.61 2.60
C LEU A 121 -10.97 2.01 2.50
N HIS A 122 -10.61 2.75 1.48
CA HIS A 122 -11.23 4.02 1.14
C HIS A 122 -12.50 3.80 0.31
N GLN A 123 -13.57 4.53 0.58
CA GLN A 123 -14.84 4.47 -0.11
C GLN A 123 -15.22 5.87 -0.61
N PRO A 124 -16.11 5.96 -1.62
CA PRO A 124 -16.65 7.23 -2.06
C PRO A 124 -17.10 8.11 -0.88
N PRO A 125 -16.72 9.40 -0.86
CA PRO A 125 -16.22 10.19 -1.98
C PRO A 125 -14.70 10.12 -2.23
N ILE A 126 -13.94 9.34 -1.45
CA ILE A 126 -12.50 9.14 -1.68
C ILE A 126 -12.31 7.89 -2.55
N GLY A 127 -11.64 8.05 -3.69
CA GLY A 127 -11.32 6.93 -4.57
C GLY A 127 -12.34 6.59 -5.65
N GLY A 128 -12.02 5.49 -6.34
CA GLY A 128 -12.84 4.91 -7.39
C GLY A 128 -13.98 4.01 -6.88
N PRO A 129 -14.73 3.36 -7.78
CA PRO A 129 -15.75 2.40 -7.40
C PRO A 129 -15.14 1.20 -6.65
N ILE A 130 -15.87 0.69 -5.66
CA ILE A 130 -15.47 -0.49 -4.90
C ILE A 130 -15.33 -1.70 -5.83
N ASN A 131 -14.18 -2.37 -5.75
CA ASN A 131 -13.93 -3.61 -6.46
C ASN A 131 -14.40 -4.82 -5.63
N THR A 132 -15.61 -5.31 -5.93
CA THR A 132 -16.21 -6.45 -5.22
C THR A 132 -15.51 -7.78 -5.51
N GLU A 133 -14.86 -7.92 -6.68
CA GLU A 133 -14.10 -9.12 -7.02
C GLU A 133 -12.84 -9.26 -6.15
N LEU A 134 -12.19 -8.14 -5.84
CA LEU A 134 -11.07 -8.08 -4.90
C LEU A 134 -11.50 -8.58 -3.51
N LEU A 135 -12.61 -8.06 -2.99
CA LEU A 135 -13.15 -8.46 -1.69
C LEU A 135 -13.53 -9.95 -1.67
N ARG A 136 -14.18 -10.44 -2.74
CA ARG A 136 -14.52 -11.85 -2.88
C ARG A 136 -13.27 -12.72 -2.84
N TYR A 137 -12.24 -12.38 -3.62
CA TYR A 137 -10.98 -13.13 -3.64
C TYR A 137 -10.30 -13.16 -2.27
N ILE A 138 -10.27 -12.02 -1.56
CA ILE A 138 -9.71 -11.96 -0.21
C ILE A 138 -10.48 -12.89 0.73
N SER A 139 -11.82 -12.85 0.69
CA SER A 139 -12.66 -13.73 1.52
C SER A 139 -12.45 -15.23 1.24
N GLU A 140 -12.12 -15.58 -0.01
CA GLU A 140 -11.91 -16.98 -0.42
C GLU A 140 -10.50 -17.49 -0.13
N LYS A 141 -9.49 -16.60 -0.09
CA LYS A 141 -8.07 -16.98 -0.08
C LYS A 141 -7.31 -16.61 1.19
N TYR A 142 -7.91 -15.79 2.06
CA TYR A 142 -7.28 -15.30 3.29
C TYR A 142 -8.23 -15.45 4.47
N ALA A 143 -7.66 -15.72 5.65
CA ALA A 143 -8.30 -15.31 6.88
C ALA A 143 -8.18 -13.79 7.00
N PHE A 144 -9.20 -13.10 7.49
CA PHE A 144 -9.16 -11.65 7.60
C PHE A 144 -9.98 -11.10 8.77
N SER A 145 -9.63 -9.89 9.21
CA SER A 145 -10.42 -9.02 10.07
C SER A 145 -10.47 -7.62 9.47
N ILE A 146 -11.50 -6.84 9.83
CA ILE A 146 -11.62 -5.44 9.41
C ILE A 146 -11.91 -4.60 10.66
N ASP A 147 -11.00 -3.69 10.96
CA ASP A 147 -11.19 -2.68 12.01
C ASP A 147 -11.90 -1.48 11.38
N ARG A 148 -13.18 -1.31 11.72
CA ARG A 148 -14.00 -0.24 11.15
C ARG A 148 -13.67 1.11 11.77
N VAL A 149 -13.60 2.13 10.92
CA VAL A 149 -13.47 3.52 11.37
C VAL A 149 -14.88 4.08 11.67
N PRO A 150 -15.08 4.78 12.80
CA PRO A 150 -16.37 5.38 13.14
C PRO A 150 -16.85 6.39 12.08
N VAL A 151 -18.16 6.64 12.03
CA VAL A 151 -18.81 7.57 11.06
C VAL A 151 -18.28 9.01 11.15
N HIS A 152 -17.64 9.40 12.26
CA HIS A 152 -17.00 10.71 12.44
C HIS A 152 -15.49 10.69 12.13
N GLY A 153 -14.98 9.62 11.50
CA GLY A 153 -13.58 9.49 11.10
C GLY A 153 -13.26 10.27 9.82
N PRO A 154 -12.03 10.13 9.31
CA PRO A 154 -11.60 10.72 8.05
C PRO A 154 -12.60 10.41 6.93
N LEU A 155 -12.95 11.43 6.14
CA LEU A 155 -13.93 11.30 5.08
C LEU A 155 -13.53 10.18 4.12
N GLY A 156 -14.43 9.25 3.83
CA GLY A 156 -14.20 8.15 2.90
C GLY A 156 -13.40 6.97 3.47
N LEU A 157 -12.73 7.07 4.61
CA LEU A 157 -12.07 5.90 5.21
C LEU A 157 -13.09 4.98 5.88
N PHE A 158 -13.27 3.76 5.37
CA PHE A 158 -14.21 2.77 5.90
C PHE A 158 -13.60 1.93 7.03
N GLY A 159 -12.35 1.52 6.87
CA GLY A 159 -11.71 0.62 7.82
C GLY A 159 -10.37 0.10 7.36
N ILE A 160 -9.69 -0.59 8.25
CA ILE A 160 -8.40 -1.22 7.99
C ILE A 160 -8.63 -2.72 7.84
N LEU A 161 -8.31 -3.26 6.66
CA LEU A 161 -8.30 -4.68 6.38
C LEU A 161 -6.98 -5.30 6.82
N HIS A 162 -7.09 -6.35 7.61
CA HIS A 162 -5.99 -7.23 7.99
C HIS A 162 -6.25 -8.61 7.37
N ALA A 163 -5.45 -9.06 6.41
CA ALA A 163 -5.65 -10.36 5.77
C ALA A 163 -4.35 -11.19 5.77
N TRP A 164 -4.46 -12.49 6.07
CA TRP A 164 -3.32 -13.40 6.16
C TRP A 164 -3.64 -14.81 5.65
N LYS A 165 -2.60 -15.49 5.17
CA LYS A 165 -2.64 -16.93 4.88
C LYS A 165 -2.21 -17.72 6.11
N GLN A 166 -2.89 -18.82 6.36
CA GLN A 166 -2.47 -19.83 7.33
C GLN A 166 -1.26 -20.60 6.81
#